data_AF-A0A537AVS2-F1
#
_entry.id   AF-A0A537AVS2-F1
#
_cell.length_a   1.000
_cell.length_b   1.000
_cell.length_c   1.000
_cell.angle_alpha   90.00
_cell.angle_beta   90.00
_cell.angle_gamma   90.00
#
_symmetry.space_group_name_H-M   'P 1'
#
loop_
_entity.id
_entity.type
_entity.pdbx_description
1 polymer ?
#
loop_
_entity_poly.entity_id
_entity_poly.type
_entity_poly.pdbx_seq_one_letter_code
_entity_poly.pdbx_strand_id
1 'polypeptide(L)'
;MKPARVRIALTVLSILVAFVAFAVWFMTAMPGTRHRGPLQPLGVGDRQLLANLKAHVVAVASEEHNVGHPEALERSARYIEARLSGLGYAVSRQEFETEDVKVRNLEVRRTGPG
;
A
#
# COMPACT_ATOMS: atom_id res chain seq x y z
N MET A 1 49.60 -7.78 25.05
CA MET A 1 48.31 -7.55 25.75
C MET A 1 47.99 -8.76 26.62
N LYS A 2 47.47 -8.60 27.85
CA LYS A 2 47.13 -9.75 28.71
C LYS A 2 46.06 -10.62 28.01
N PRO A 3 46.22 -11.95 27.94
CA PRO A 3 45.36 -12.85 27.15
C PRO A 3 43.87 -12.73 27.52
N ALA A 4 43.57 -12.41 28.78
CA ALA A 4 42.20 -12.14 29.24
C ALA A 4 41.54 -10.94 28.54
N ARG A 5 42.28 -9.86 28.26
CA ARG A 5 41.73 -8.67 27.58
C ARG A 5 41.41 -8.96 26.11
N VAL A 6 42.23 -9.78 25.46
CA VAL A 6 42.00 -10.22 24.07
C VAL A 6 40.75 -11.10 23.99
N ARG A 7 40.58 -12.04 24.92
CA ARG A 7 39.38 -12.89 25.00
C ARG A 7 38.11 -12.07 25.23
N ILE A 8 38.14 -11.11 26.16
CA ILE A 8 37.01 -10.21 26.42
C ILE A 8 36.65 -9.39 25.17
N ALA A 9 37.64 -8.80 24.49
CA ALA A 9 37.40 -8.02 23.29
C ALA A 9 36.77 -8.86 22.16
N LEU A 10 37.24 -10.10 21.97
CA LEU A 10 36.67 -11.03 20.99
C LEU A 10 35.23 -11.42 21.32
N THR A 11 34.93 -11.66 22.61
CA THR A 11 33.55 -11.95 23.05
C THR A 11 32.62 -10.77 22.79
N VAL A 12 33.03 -9.55 23.15
CA VAL A 12 32.22 -8.34 22.92
C VAL A 12 31.99 -8.11 21.43
N LEU A 13 33.03 -8.26 20.60
CA LEU A 13 32.90 -8.14 19.15
C LEU A 13 31.92 -9.17 18.57
N SER A 14 31.99 -10.42 19.04
CA SER A 14 31.10 -11.49 18.58
C SER A 14 29.63 -11.20 18.93
N ILE A 15 29.37 -10.68 20.13
CA ILE A 15 28.02 -10.29 20.55
C ILE A 15 27.50 -9.13 19.69
N LEU A 16 28.34 -8.12 19.42
CA LEU A 16 27.97 -6.99 18.58
C LEU A 16 27.60 -7.44 17.16
N VAL A 17 28.39 -8.34 16.57
CA VAL A 17 28.11 -8.91 15.24
C VAL A 17 26.79 -9.68 15.23
N ALA A 18 26.55 -10.53 16.24
CA ALA A 18 25.31 -11.29 16.35
C ALA A 18 24.08 -10.38 16.51
N PHE A 19 24.20 -9.31 17.30
CA PHE A 19 23.14 -8.34 17.50
C PHE A 19 22.79 -7.60 16.20
N VAL A 20 23.80 -7.14 15.45
CA VAL A 20 23.59 -6.49 14.16
C VAL A 20 22.94 -7.46 13.16
N ALA A 21 23.41 -8.71 13.09
CA ALA A 21 22.83 -9.72 12.22
C ALA A 21 21.36 -10.00 12.55
N PHE A 22 21.03 -10.10 13.84
CA PHE A 22 19.65 -10.27 14.30
C PHE A 22 18.77 -9.07 13.94
N ALA A 23 19.26 -7.84 14.16
CA ALA A 23 18.51 -6.63 13.82
C ALA A 23 18.22 -6.54 12.32
N VAL A 24 19.21 -6.84 11.46
CA VAL A 24 19.03 -6.89 10.01
C VAL A 24 18.01 -7.95 9.62
N TRP A 25 18.12 -9.16 10.18
CA TRP A 25 17.14 -10.22 9.90
C TRP A 25 15.74 -9.83 10.35
N PHE A 26 15.57 -9.30 11.56
CA PHE A 26 14.27 -8.88 12.09
C PHE A 26 13.63 -7.77 11.26
N MET A 27 14.41 -6.79 10.79
CA MET A 27 13.92 -5.70 9.95
C MET A 27 13.58 -6.13 8.52
N THR A 28 14.23 -7.18 8.00
CA THR A 28 14.06 -7.64 6.60
C THR A 28 13.20 -8.89 6.46
N ALA A 29 12.97 -9.60 7.56
CA ALA A 29 12.03 -10.70 7.64
C ALA A 29 10.61 -10.13 7.62
N MET A 30 10.06 -9.90 6.42
CA MET A 30 8.62 -9.62 6.26
C MET A 30 7.82 -10.78 6.91
N PRO A 31 7.09 -10.54 8.01
CA PRO A 31 6.26 -11.55 8.64
C PRO A 31 5.09 -11.93 7.71
N GLY A 32 4.57 -13.15 7.85
CA GLY A 32 3.45 -13.67 7.05
C GLY A 32 3.86 -14.69 5.98
N THR A 33 2.86 -15.29 5.32
CA THR A 33 3.06 -16.26 4.25
C THR A 33 3.24 -15.53 2.92
N ARG A 34 4.48 -15.45 2.45
CA ARG A 34 4.76 -14.99 1.09
C ARG A 34 4.21 -16.03 0.11
N HIS A 35 3.57 -15.59 -0.96
CA HIS A 35 3.28 -16.49 -2.08
C HIS A 35 4.62 -17.09 -2.59
N ARG A 36 4.71 -18.42 -2.65
CA ARG A 36 5.88 -19.14 -3.18
C ARG A 36 5.41 -20.09 -4.27
N GLY A 37 6.15 -20.15 -5.37
CA GLY A 37 5.82 -20.97 -6.54
C GLY A 37 5.27 -20.15 -7.71
N PRO A 38 5.04 -20.79 -8.87
CA PRO A 38 4.48 -20.13 -10.04
C PRO A 38 3.09 -19.58 -9.72
N LEU A 39 2.75 -18.43 -10.30
CA LEU A 39 1.39 -17.89 -10.21
C LEU A 39 0.42 -18.91 -10.81
N GLN A 40 -0.69 -19.15 -10.12
CA GLN A 40 -1.73 -20.02 -10.66
C GLN A 40 -2.29 -19.39 -11.95
N PRO A 41 -2.64 -20.20 -12.97
CA PRO A 41 -3.34 -19.70 -14.14
C PRO A 41 -4.63 -18.99 -13.71
N LEU A 42 -5.00 -17.92 -14.42
CA LEU A 42 -6.17 -17.10 -14.10
C LEU A 42 -7.43 -17.98 -13.97
N GLY A 43 -7.89 -18.18 -12.73
CA GLY A 43 -9.13 -18.85 -12.39
C GLY A 43 -10.34 -18.05 -12.86
N VAL A 44 -11.54 -18.62 -12.73
CA VAL A 44 -12.79 -17.94 -13.12
C VAL A 44 -12.98 -16.61 -12.36
N GLY A 45 -12.60 -16.57 -11.08
CA GLY A 45 -12.60 -15.33 -10.28
C GLY A 45 -11.59 -14.28 -10.79
N ASP A 46 -10.48 -14.72 -11.39
CA ASP A 46 -9.42 -13.82 -11.85
C ASP A 46 -9.80 -13.09 -13.14
N ARG A 47 -10.70 -13.66 -13.96
CA ARG A 47 -11.25 -12.95 -15.14
C ARG A 47 -12.16 -11.80 -14.75
N GLN A 48 -12.99 -11.97 -13.72
CA GLN A 48 -13.81 -10.89 -13.20
C GLN A 48 -12.94 -9.82 -12.55
N LEU A 49 -11.91 -10.23 -11.80
CA LEU A 49 -10.92 -9.31 -11.23
C LEU A 49 -10.22 -8.50 -12.31
N LEU A 50 -9.75 -9.15 -13.38
CA LEU A 50 -9.12 -8.49 -14.52
C LEU A 50 -10.06 -7.47 -15.19
N ALA A 51 -11.31 -7.86 -15.44
CA ALA A 51 -12.31 -7.00 -16.05
C ALA A 51 -12.60 -5.77 -15.17
N ASN A 52 -12.78 -5.98 -13.85
CA ASN A 52 -13.00 -4.92 -12.89
C ASN A 52 -11.81 -3.97 -12.82
N LEU A 53 -10.59 -4.51 -12.72
CA LEU A 53 -9.37 -3.70 -12.66
C LEU A 53 -9.22 -2.85 -13.91
N LYS A 54 -9.41 -3.44 -15.09
CA LYS A 54 -9.36 -2.70 -16.36
C LYS A 54 -10.40 -1.58 -16.38
N ALA A 55 -11.64 -1.86 -15.98
CA ALA A 55 -12.70 -0.86 -15.95
C ALA A 55 -12.38 0.30 -14.99
N HIS A 56 -11.84 0.01 -13.81
CA HIS A 56 -11.46 1.03 -12.83
C HIS A 56 -10.28 1.88 -13.29
N VAL A 57 -9.23 1.25 -13.84
CA VAL A 57 -8.05 1.96 -14.35
C VAL A 57 -8.43 2.86 -15.52
N VAL A 58 -9.24 2.39 -16.46
CA VAL A 58 -9.71 3.21 -17.59
C VAL A 58 -10.55 4.39 -17.09
N ALA A 59 -11.50 4.15 -16.18
CA ALA A 59 -12.36 5.23 -15.70
C ALA A 59 -11.62 6.33 -14.92
N VAL A 60 -10.50 6.01 -14.28
CA VAL A 60 -9.74 6.98 -13.48
C VAL A 60 -8.57 7.58 -14.27
N ALA A 61 -7.80 6.75 -14.99
CA ALA A 61 -6.47 7.11 -15.50
C ALA A 61 -6.40 7.21 -17.04
N SER A 62 -7.54 7.27 -17.74
CA SER A 62 -7.54 7.46 -19.20
C SER A 62 -7.12 8.86 -19.66
N GLU A 63 -7.15 9.84 -18.77
CA GLU A 63 -6.74 11.22 -19.02
C GLU A 63 -6.13 11.82 -17.74
N GLU A 64 -5.43 12.95 -17.88
CA GLU A 64 -4.90 13.68 -16.73
C GLU A 64 -6.05 14.28 -15.91
N HIS A 65 -6.04 14.06 -14.59
CA HIS A 65 -7.16 14.39 -13.71
C HIS A 65 -6.70 15.11 -12.43
N ASN A 66 -5.93 16.19 -12.59
CA ASN A 66 -5.41 17.00 -11.48
C ASN A 66 -6.06 18.40 -11.43
N VAL A 67 -5.54 19.28 -10.57
CA VAL A 67 -6.06 20.65 -10.41
C VAL A 67 -6.03 21.48 -11.71
N GLY A 68 -5.08 21.20 -12.60
CA GLY A 68 -5.04 21.79 -13.96
C GLY A 68 -6.13 21.26 -14.90
N HIS A 69 -6.79 20.16 -14.53
CA HIS A 69 -7.84 19.48 -15.30
C HIS A 69 -9.09 19.26 -14.43
N PRO A 70 -9.76 20.33 -13.95
CA PRO A 70 -10.78 20.25 -12.91
C PRO A 70 -11.99 19.38 -13.31
N GLU A 71 -12.37 19.37 -14.58
CA GLU A 71 -13.48 18.52 -15.05
C GLU A 71 -13.13 17.02 -15.01
N ALA A 72 -11.92 16.66 -15.44
CA ALA A 72 -11.45 15.28 -15.39
C ALA A 72 -11.25 14.81 -13.95
N LEU A 73 -10.71 15.68 -13.09
CA LEU A 73 -10.61 15.45 -11.65
C LEU A 73 -11.98 15.18 -11.02
N GLU A 74 -12.98 16.00 -11.33
CA GLU A 74 -14.35 15.85 -10.83
C GLU A 74 -15.00 14.54 -11.32
N ARG A 75 -14.80 14.18 -12.60
CA ARG A 75 -15.28 12.90 -13.16
C ARG A 75 -14.69 11.71 -12.43
N SER A 76 -13.37 11.69 -12.24
CA SER A 76 -12.67 10.61 -11.52
C SER A 76 -13.13 10.51 -10.08
N ALA A 77 -13.27 11.64 -9.38
CA ALA A 77 -13.77 11.67 -8.00
C ALA A 77 -15.20 11.11 -7.90
N ARG A 78 -16.12 11.51 -8.79
CA ARG A 78 -17.49 10.98 -8.81
C ARG A 78 -17.53 9.48 -9.10
N TYR A 79 -16.70 9.01 -10.04
CA TYR A 79 -16.60 7.60 -10.34
C TYR A 79 -16.19 6.79 -9.10
N ILE A 80 -15.10 7.18 -8.44
CA ILE A 80 -14.59 6.50 -7.25
C ILE A 80 -15.66 6.47 -6.16
N GLU A 81 -16.29 7.60 -5.88
CA GLU A 81 -17.34 7.71 -4.88
C GLU A 81 -18.55 6.82 -5.18
N ALA A 82 -19.03 6.82 -6.42
CA ALA A 82 -20.16 6.00 -6.84
C ALA A 82 -19.83 4.50 -6.72
N ARG A 83 -18.61 4.10 -7.11
CA ARG A 83 -18.15 2.71 -6.98
C ARG A 83 -18.03 2.27 -5.53
N LEU A 84 -17.47 3.11 -4.66
CA LEU A 84 -17.34 2.81 -3.23
C LEU A 84 -18.70 2.74 -2.53
N SER A 85 -19.58 3.71 -2.80
CA SER A 85 -20.95 3.70 -2.29
C SER A 85 -21.73 2.48 -2.76
N GLY A 86 -21.60 2.09 -4.04
CA GLY A 86 -22.22 0.89 -4.60
C GLY A 86 -21.71 -0.43 -4.01
N LEU A 87 -20.52 -0.42 -3.39
CA LEU A 87 -19.98 -1.54 -2.63
C LEU A 87 -20.43 -1.54 -1.15
N GLY A 88 -21.25 -0.57 -0.73
CA GLY A 88 -21.78 -0.45 0.62
C GLY A 88 -20.88 0.33 1.58
N TYR A 89 -19.83 1.00 1.10
CA TYR A 89 -19.01 1.85 1.95
C TYR A 89 -19.69 3.19 2.23
N ALA A 90 -19.59 3.65 3.48
CA ALA A 90 -19.87 5.04 3.83
C ALA A 90 -18.67 5.90 3.38
N VAL A 91 -18.86 6.66 2.30
CA VAL A 91 -17.84 7.57 1.75
C VAL A 91 -17.94 8.91 2.48
N SER A 92 -16.86 9.30 3.15
CA SER A 92 -16.70 10.64 3.73
C SER A 92 -15.97 11.54 2.74
N ARG A 93 -16.57 12.69 2.42
CA ARG A 93 -15.96 13.73 1.60
C ARG A 93 -15.28 14.75 2.51
N GLN A 94 -14.01 15.04 2.25
CA GLN A 94 -13.29 16.12 2.91
C GLN A 94 -12.95 17.17 1.85
N GLU A 95 -13.79 18.18 1.73
CA GLU A 95 -13.68 19.24 0.73
C GLU A 95 -12.71 20.34 1.17
N PHE A 96 -11.91 20.83 0.25
CA PHE A 96 -11.03 21.98 0.45
C PHE A 96 -10.72 22.66 -0.89
N GLU A 97 -10.08 23.82 -0.82
CA GLU A 97 -9.71 24.61 -1.99
C GLU A 97 -8.19 24.67 -2.13
N THR A 98 -7.70 24.55 -3.36
CA THR A 98 -6.28 24.64 -3.71
C THR A 98 -6.16 25.16 -5.13
N GLU A 99 -5.26 26.12 -5.38
CA GLU A 99 -5.11 26.74 -6.71
C GLU A 99 -6.45 27.26 -7.29
N ASP A 100 -7.32 27.82 -6.44
CA ASP A 100 -8.68 28.29 -6.76
C ASP A 100 -9.61 27.19 -7.33
N VAL A 101 -9.25 25.92 -7.14
CA VAL A 101 -10.03 24.73 -7.51
C VAL A 101 -10.54 24.03 -6.25
N LYS A 102 -11.86 23.80 -6.20
CA LYS A 102 -12.47 22.95 -5.17
C LYS A 102 -12.14 21.49 -5.44
N VAL A 103 -11.53 20.84 -4.46
CA VAL A 103 -11.15 19.43 -4.50
C VAL A 103 -11.70 18.70 -3.28
N ARG A 104 -11.71 17.37 -3.33
CA ARG A 104 -12.15 16.53 -2.21
C ARG A 104 -11.31 15.29 -2.05
N ASN A 105 -10.93 15.01 -0.80
CA ASN A 105 -10.48 13.68 -0.44
C ASN A 105 -11.70 12.79 -0.19
N LEU A 106 -11.63 11.53 -0.64
CA LEU A 106 -12.63 10.51 -0.38
C LEU A 106 -12.05 9.51 0.62
N GLU A 107 -12.67 9.41 1.80
CA GLU A 107 -12.28 8.46 2.84
C GLU A 107 -13.36 7.38 2.97
N VAL A 108 -12.96 6.11 3.01
CA VAL A 108 -13.81 4.99 3.38
C VAL A 108 -13.13 4.18 4.48
N ARG A 109 -13.93 3.67 5.41
CA ARG A 109 -13.44 2.80 6.49
C ARG A 109 -13.95 1.39 6.30
N ARG A 110 -13.03 0.42 6.37
CA ARG A 110 -13.36 -1.00 6.48
C ARG A 110 -12.96 -1.48 7.87
N THR A 111 -13.90 -1.99 8.63
CA THR A 111 -13.59 -2.62 9.93
C THR A 111 -12.78 -3.88 9.67
N GLY A 112 -11.68 -4.06 10.40
CA GLY A 112 -10.89 -5.30 10.33
C GLY A 112 -11.67 -6.49 10.89
N PRO A 113 -11.29 -7.74 10.55
CA PRO A 113 -11.75 -8.89 11.31
C PRO A 113 -11.27 -8.73 12.76
N GLY A 114 -12.19 -8.86 13.72
CA GLY A 114 -11.87 -8.88 15.16
C GLY A 114 -11.12 -10.12 15.58
#